data_AF-A0A8T6FIT2-F1
#
_entry.id   AF-A0A8T6FIT2-F1
#
_cell.length_a   1.000
_cell.length_b   1.000
_cell.length_c   1.000
_cell.angle_alpha   90.00
_cell.angle_beta   90.00
_cell.angle_gamma   90.00
#
_symmetry.space_group_name_H-M   'P 1'
#
loop_
_entity.id
_entity.type
_entity.pdbx_description
1 polymer ?
#
loop_
_entity_poly.entity_id
_entity_poly.type
_entity_poly.pdbx_seq_one_letter_code
_entity_poly.pdbx_strand_id
1 'polypeptide(L)'
;MRSLLLAAFAAVGLVAGTASGDGEGDQGDDHGDTYLSSTRLTYGVTMPAELEAGDTDVFRIDLQGRANVEVRGSGRLDTVGALLDSEGEVIDEDDDSGPSFNFGFQETLDGGVYYVRVSSDVGDTGDYKITAYIVREDDHGDTSGNSSVLPLGVRSTARIQPATDRDVFRVEVEHEGQLRVWTEGPTNTMGELRDSTDAVIESADGGGDRGNFSIVHSVEPGVFYMHVTADAVGTYFPVAEMGEFEDVDEEPSAPDEPDAPAMPDAAMVAFETYISTPIIHARCINCHVQGGLSGNTHLVFVRATDPDHLNKNLGAFREFLRHQHEEGEDGVALILSNVTGGNLHGGGIQLQAGSADYENLATFLDLLAEEG
;
A
#
# COMPACT_ATOMS: atom_id res chain seq x y z
N MET A 1 -20.60 -26.12 -3.35
CA MET A 1 -21.94 -26.71 -3.17
C MET A 1 -22.57 -25.92 -2.05
N ARG A 2 -23.54 -25.06 -2.37
CA ARG A 2 -24.27 -24.23 -1.41
C ARG A 2 -25.12 -25.15 -0.54
N SER A 3 -24.81 -25.28 0.74
CA SER A 3 -25.73 -25.88 1.71
C SER A 3 -26.59 -24.76 2.26
N LEU A 4 -27.77 -24.57 1.67
CA LEU A 4 -28.85 -23.85 2.35
C LEU A 4 -29.34 -24.73 3.50
N LEU A 5 -28.98 -24.40 4.74
CA LEU A 5 -29.87 -24.69 5.86
C LEU A 5 -30.69 -23.42 6.10
N LEU A 6 -31.87 -23.39 5.47
CA LEU A 6 -32.83 -22.32 5.65
C LEU A 6 -33.41 -22.41 7.07
N ALA A 7 -32.85 -21.66 8.02
CA ALA A 7 -33.54 -21.36 9.27
C ALA A 7 -34.62 -20.32 8.95
N ALA A 8 -35.87 -20.78 8.83
CA ALA A 8 -37.02 -19.90 8.63
C ALA A 8 -37.23 -19.04 9.89
N PHE A 9 -36.60 -17.88 9.96
CA PHE A 9 -36.97 -16.86 10.92
C PHE A 9 -38.24 -16.16 10.44
N ALA A 10 -39.24 -16.13 11.31
CA ALA A 10 -40.45 -15.38 11.06
C ALA A 10 -40.08 -13.90 10.91
N ALA A 11 -40.48 -13.29 9.79
CA ALA A 11 -40.49 -11.85 9.62
C ALA A 11 -41.34 -11.23 10.73
N VAL A 12 -40.69 -10.79 11.81
CA VAL A 12 -41.31 -9.87 12.76
C VAL A 12 -41.34 -8.53 12.06
N GLY A 13 -42.49 -8.19 11.50
CA GLY A 13 -42.74 -6.86 10.95
C GLY A 13 -42.43 -5.80 12.01
N LEU A 14 -41.55 -4.87 11.64
CA LEU A 14 -41.11 -3.76 12.47
C LEU A 14 -42.33 -2.90 12.83
N VAL A 15 -42.74 -2.90 14.10
CA VAL A 15 -43.77 -1.98 14.58
C VAL A 15 -43.08 -0.64 14.81
N ALA A 16 -43.53 0.40 14.08
CA ALA A 16 -43.31 1.79 14.48
C ALA A 16 -44.07 2.04 15.80
N GLY A 17 -43.43 1.66 16.91
CA GLY A 17 -43.94 1.81 18.26
C GLY A 17 -43.68 3.23 18.76
N THR A 18 -44.76 3.91 19.12
CA THR A 18 -44.80 5.24 19.72
C THR A 18 -43.87 5.38 20.92
N ALA A 19 -43.18 6.53 21.00
CA ALA A 19 -42.45 6.96 22.18
C ALA A 19 -43.29 6.81 23.48
N SER A 20 -42.93 5.81 24.28
CA SER A 20 -43.18 5.76 25.70
C SER A 20 -41.83 5.44 26.33
N GLY A 21 -41.19 6.47 26.86
CA GLY A 21 -39.91 6.33 27.51
C GLY A 21 -40.04 5.46 28.75
N ASP A 22 -39.10 4.53 28.87
CA ASP A 22 -38.44 4.06 30.08
C ASP A 22 -37.07 3.62 29.54
N GLY A 23 -35.94 4.27 29.79
CA GLY A 23 -35.51 4.69 31.12
C GLY A 23 -35.01 3.52 31.95
N GLU A 24 -34.83 2.34 31.37
CA GLU A 24 -34.05 1.24 31.97
C GLU A 24 -32.88 0.98 31.02
N GLY A 25 -31.71 1.53 31.36
CA GLY A 25 -30.48 1.08 30.74
C GLY A 25 -30.36 -0.40 31.04
N ASP A 26 -30.25 -1.21 29.99
CA ASP A 26 -29.75 -2.55 30.16
C ASP A 26 -28.36 -2.41 30.78
N GLN A 27 -28.21 -2.87 32.02
CA GLN A 27 -26.93 -2.78 32.71
C GLN A 27 -26.08 -3.97 32.24
N GLY A 28 -25.63 -3.91 30.99
CA GLY A 28 -24.94 -5.01 30.29
C GLY A 28 -24.58 -4.61 28.87
N ASP A 29 -25.60 -4.36 28.05
CA ASP A 29 -25.53 -4.10 26.60
C ASP A 29 -24.50 -3.03 26.20
N ASP A 30 -23.57 -3.45 25.33
CA ASP A 30 -22.52 -2.60 24.79
C ASP A 30 -22.90 -1.92 23.46
N HIS A 31 -23.93 -2.41 22.76
CA HIS A 31 -24.33 -2.00 21.43
C HIS A 31 -25.85 -2.15 21.15
N GLY A 32 -26.62 -1.11 21.45
CA GLY A 32 -28.07 -1.21 21.39
C GLY A 32 -28.75 -1.77 20.13
N ASP A 33 -29.91 -2.37 20.38
CA ASP A 33 -30.57 -3.36 19.52
C ASP A 33 -31.44 -2.79 18.39
N THR A 34 -31.33 -1.49 18.13
CA THR A 34 -32.21 -0.79 17.19
C THR A 34 -31.41 0.15 16.29
N TYR A 35 -31.96 0.45 15.13
CA TYR A 35 -31.37 1.45 14.22
C TYR A 35 -31.25 2.86 14.83
N LEU A 36 -31.99 3.16 15.91
CA LEU A 36 -31.90 4.45 16.63
C LEU A 36 -30.76 4.47 17.66
N SER A 37 -30.43 3.32 18.23
CA SER A 37 -29.34 3.13 19.19
C SER A 37 -28.06 2.56 18.56
N SER A 38 -28.08 2.33 17.24
CA SER A 38 -27.01 1.63 16.53
C SER A 38 -25.63 2.25 16.70
N THR A 39 -24.61 1.41 16.77
CA THR A 39 -23.20 1.85 16.83
C THR A 39 -22.60 2.00 15.43
N ARG A 40 -21.96 3.14 15.16
CA ARG A 40 -21.37 3.41 13.84
C ARG A 40 -20.04 2.68 13.66
N LEU A 41 -19.91 1.90 12.57
CA LEU A 41 -18.64 1.29 12.18
C LEU A 41 -17.72 2.28 11.46
N THR A 42 -16.42 2.12 11.70
CA THR A 42 -15.38 2.78 10.91
C THR A 42 -14.72 1.75 10.02
N TYR A 43 -14.67 2.00 8.70
CA TYR A 43 -14.09 1.06 7.76
C TYR A 43 -12.63 0.72 8.08
N GLY A 44 -12.29 -0.56 8.01
CA GLY A 44 -10.96 -1.09 8.31
C GLY A 44 -10.62 -1.19 9.81
N VAL A 45 -11.50 -0.74 10.70
CA VAL A 45 -11.32 -0.85 12.16
C VAL A 45 -12.14 -2.01 12.69
N THR A 46 -11.47 -2.96 13.34
CA THR A 46 -12.14 -4.06 14.05
C THR A 46 -12.70 -3.56 15.37
N MET A 47 -14.00 -3.74 15.56
CA MET A 47 -14.71 -3.34 16.77
C MET A 47 -15.04 -4.57 17.62
N PRO A 48 -14.63 -4.62 18.90
CA PRO A 48 -15.10 -5.65 19.84
C PRO A 48 -16.54 -5.38 20.25
N ALA A 49 -17.28 -6.46 20.54
CA ALA A 49 -18.67 -6.46 20.98
C ALA A 49 -18.95 -7.71 21.84
N GLU A 50 -20.01 -7.71 22.64
CA GLU A 50 -20.47 -8.83 23.47
C GLU A 50 -21.96 -9.08 23.22
N LEU A 51 -22.37 -10.33 22.97
CA LEU A 51 -23.80 -10.68 22.90
C LEU A 51 -24.27 -11.27 24.23
N GLU A 52 -25.30 -10.71 24.84
CA GLU A 52 -26.03 -11.32 25.97
C GLU A 52 -27.17 -12.25 25.54
N ALA A 53 -27.83 -12.87 26.52
CA ALA A 53 -28.87 -13.86 26.27
C ALA A 53 -30.12 -13.22 25.66
N GLY A 54 -30.35 -13.49 24.37
CA GLY A 54 -31.48 -12.93 23.61
C GLY A 54 -31.23 -11.53 23.07
N ASP A 55 -29.99 -11.07 23.18
CA ASP A 55 -29.52 -9.79 22.69
C ASP A 55 -29.32 -9.79 21.17
N THR A 56 -29.27 -8.59 20.60
CA THR A 56 -29.03 -8.34 19.19
C THR A 56 -28.37 -6.99 19.02
N ASP A 57 -27.13 -6.97 18.58
CA ASP A 57 -26.44 -5.73 18.29
C ASP A 57 -26.82 -5.16 16.93
N VAL A 58 -27.03 -3.84 16.85
CA VAL A 58 -27.22 -3.14 15.58
C VAL A 58 -26.09 -2.16 15.32
N PHE A 59 -25.41 -2.34 14.19
CA PHE A 59 -24.36 -1.46 13.70
C PHE A 59 -24.82 -0.65 12.50
N ARG A 60 -24.20 0.51 12.29
CA ARG A 60 -24.49 1.42 11.19
C ARG A 60 -23.28 1.62 10.29
N ILE A 61 -23.54 1.61 8.99
CA ILE A 61 -22.59 1.89 7.91
C ILE A 61 -23.10 3.12 7.13
N ASP A 62 -22.20 4.06 6.84
CA ASP A 62 -22.52 5.27 6.05
C ASP A 62 -21.68 5.33 4.77
N LEU A 63 -22.35 5.24 3.63
CA LEU A 63 -21.75 5.31 2.30
C LEU A 63 -21.96 6.70 1.68
N GLN A 64 -20.86 7.33 1.26
CA GLN A 64 -20.92 8.63 0.55
C GLN A 64 -21.27 8.47 -0.94
N GLY A 65 -21.11 7.27 -1.49
CA GLY A 65 -21.36 6.93 -2.89
C GLY A 65 -21.37 5.42 -3.06
N ARG A 66 -21.68 4.96 -4.27
CA ARG A 66 -21.72 3.52 -4.57
C ARG A 66 -20.37 2.86 -4.27
N ALA A 67 -20.38 1.75 -3.53
CA ALA A 67 -19.18 1.00 -3.19
C ALA A 67 -19.50 -0.49 -2.97
N ASN A 68 -18.51 -1.35 -3.18
CA ASN A 68 -18.58 -2.73 -2.70
C ASN A 68 -18.15 -2.78 -1.23
N VAL A 69 -18.99 -3.33 -0.37
CA VAL A 69 -18.82 -3.38 1.08
C VAL A 69 -18.74 -4.83 1.53
N GLU A 70 -17.64 -5.19 2.18
CA GLU A 70 -17.53 -6.45 2.92
C GLU A 70 -17.78 -6.18 4.40
N VAL A 71 -18.63 -6.98 5.04
CA VAL A 71 -18.79 -6.98 6.50
C VAL A 71 -18.70 -8.42 6.99
N ARG A 72 -17.95 -8.61 8.08
CA ARG A 72 -17.79 -9.93 8.69
C ARG A 72 -17.73 -9.88 10.20
N GLY A 73 -18.29 -10.92 10.81
CA GLY A 73 -18.03 -11.30 12.19
C GLY A 73 -16.71 -12.05 12.32
N SER A 74 -16.13 -12.05 13.51
CA SER A 74 -14.98 -12.87 13.86
C SER A 74 -14.93 -13.08 15.36
N GLY A 75 -14.30 -14.17 15.80
CA GLY A 75 -14.24 -14.51 17.22
C GLY A 75 -14.43 -16.00 17.39
N ARG A 76 -14.78 -16.38 18.63
CA ARG A 76 -15.11 -17.77 18.95
C ARG A 76 -16.62 -18.00 19.05
N LEU A 77 -17.38 -16.93 19.25
CA LEU A 77 -18.83 -16.95 19.14
C LEU A 77 -19.20 -17.12 17.67
N ASP A 78 -20.15 -17.99 17.41
CA ASP A 78 -20.74 -18.23 16.10
C ASP A 78 -21.89 -17.22 15.94
N THR A 79 -21.73 -16.27 15.02
CA THR A 79 -22.63 -15.12 14.88
C THR A 79 -23.33 -15.12 13.53
N VAL A 80 -24.61 -14.83 13.55
CA VAL A 80 -25.47 -14.62 12.39
C VAL A 80 -25.62 -13.13 12.13
N GLY A 81 -25.39 -12.72 10.88
CA GLY A 81 -25.45 -11.34 10.44
C GLY A 81 -26.53 -11.11 9.39
N ALA A 82 -27.21 -9.97 9.46
CA ALA A 82 -28.09 -9.48 8.40
C ALA A 82 -27.73 -8.05 8.01
N LEU A 83 -27.52 -7.81 6.72
CA LEU A 83 -27.39 -6.49 6.13
C LEU A 83 -28.77 -5.93 5.84
N LEU A 84 -29.06 -4.72 6.30
CA LEU A 84 -30.34 -4.06 6.11
C LEU A 84 -30.19 -2.69 5.44
N ASP A 85 -31.20 -2.30 4.68
CA ASP A 85 -31.32 -0.95 4.13
C ASP A 85 -31.74 0.09 5.18
N SER A 86 -31.97 1.33 4.75
CA SER A 86 -32.38 2.43 5.64
C SER A 86 -33.77 2.28 6.25
N GLU A 87 -34.60 1.40 5.69
CA GLU A 87 -35.96 1.09 6.10
C GLU A 87 -36.00 -0.15 7.02
N GLY A 88 -34.87 -0.85 7.16
CA GLY A 88 -34.74 -2.08 7.94
C GLY A 88 -35.18 -3.33 7.18
N GLU A 89 -35.30 -3.26 5.85
CA GLU A 89 -35.50 -4.45 5.02
C GLU A 89 -34.18 -5.18 4.82
N VAL A 90 -34.22 -6.51 4.89
CA VAL A 90 -33.03 -7.36 4.72
C VAL A 90 -32.58 -7.35 3.26
N ILE A 91 -31.34 -6.93 3.03
CA ILE A 91 -30.65 -7.00 1.74
C ILE A 91 -29.99 -8.37 1.59
N ASP A 92 -29.25 -8.79 2.61
CA ASP A 92 -28.53 -10.06 2.64
C ASP A 92 -28.44 -10.60 4.08
N GLU A 93 -28.32 -11.91 4.23
CA GLU A 93 -28.18 -12.60 5.51
C GLU A 93 -27.23 -13.78 5.38
N ASP A 94 -26.36 -13.94 6.37
CA ASP A 94 -25.35 -15.01 6.38
C ASP A 94 -25.07 -15.44 7.83
N ASP A 95 -24.78 -16.73 8.01
CA ASP A 95 -24.41 -17.32 9.30
C ASP A 95 -23.00 -17.89 9.30
N ASP A 96 -22.51 -18.47 8.21
CA ASP A 96 -21.28 -19.30 8.25
C ASP A 96 -20.19 -18.98 7.22
N SER A 97 -20.36 -17.96 6.35
CA SER A 97 -19.41 -17.69 5.25
C SER A 97 -18.13 -16.96 5.68
N GLY A 98 -18.09 -16.42 6.89
CA GLY A 98 -16.95 -15.74 7.50
C GLY A 98 -16.00 -16.65 8.29
N PRO A 99 -14.93 -16.08 8.88
CA PRO A 99 -13.95 -16.85 9.65
C PRO A 99 -14.57 -17.57 10.84
N SER A 100 -14.17 -18.81 11.09
CA SER A 100 -14.62 -19.60 12.25
C SER A 100 -16.15 -19.73 12.33
N PHE A 101 -16.81 -19.90 11.18
CA PHE A 101 -18.27 -20.02 11.05
C PHE A 101 -19.04 -18.77 11.47
N ASN A 102 -18.43 -17.59 11.52
CA ASN A 102 -19.18 -16.35 11.69
C ASN A 102 -19.78 -15.91 10.35
N PHE A 103 -20.72 -14.97 10.36
CA PHE A 103 -21.22 -14.35 9.14
C PHE A 103 -20.15 -13.60 8.34
N GLY A 104 -20.33 -13.53 7.03
CA GLY A 104 -19.56 -12.70 6.11
C GLY A 104 -20.29 -12.48 4.80
N PHE A 105 -20.64 -11.23 4.50
CA PHE A 105 -21.25 -10.84 3.22
C PHE A 105 -20.46 -9.73 2.54
N GLN A 106 -20.58 -9.69 1.20
CA GLN A 106 -19.94 -8.70 0.35
C GLN A 106 -20.94 -8.21 -0.70
N GLU A 107 -21.34 -6.94 -0.61
CA GLU A 107 -22.43 -6.37 -1.41
C GLU A 107 -22.08 -5.02 -2.02
N THR A 108 -22.52 -4.80 -3.26
CA THR A 108 -22.40 -3.49 -3.92
C THR A 108 -23.62 -2.64 -3.62
N LEU A 109 -23.40 -1.60 -2.81
CA LEU A 109 -24.45 -0.73 -2.29
C LEU A 109 -24.32 0.67 -2.89
N ASP A 110 -25.44 1.37 -3.06
CA ASP A 110 -25.45 2.79 -3.44
C ASP A 110 -25.06 3.68 -2.24
N GLY A 111 -24.87 4.99 -2.49
CA GLY A 111 -24.63 5.94 -1.39
C GLY A 111 -25.87 6.04 -0.49
N GLY A 112 -25.69 5.87 0.83
CA GLY A 112 -26.80 5.77 1.77
C GLY A 112 -26.39 5.34 3.16
N VAL A 113 -27.39 5.10 4.01
CA VAL A 113 -27.22 4.56 5.36
C VAL A 113 -27.72 3.12 5.36
N TYR A 114 -26.91 2.23 5.90
CA TYR A 114 -27.20 0.80 6.00
C TYR A 114 -26.96 0.32 7.43
N TYR A 115 -27.60 -0.78 7.80
CA TYR A 115 -27.46 -1.36 9.12
C TYR A 115 -26.99 -2.81 9.04
N VAL A 116 -26.26 -3.25 10.05
CA VAL A 116 -25.87 -4.65 10.21
C VAL A 116 -26.40 -5.11 11.55
N ARG A 117 -27.32 -6.07 11.52
CA ARG A 117 -27.85 -6.70 12.73
C ARG A 117 -27.08 -7.98 12.99
N VAL A 118 -26.54 -8.13 14.19
CA VAL A 118 -25.79 -9.32 14.61
C VAL A 118 -26.51 -9.99 15.76
N SER A 119 -26.56 -11.32 15.73
CA SER A 119 -27.09 -12.18 16.78
C SER A 119 -26.30 -13.49 16.79
N SER A 120 -26.55 -14.37 17.75
CA SER A 120 -25.98 -15.72 17.75
C SER A 120 -27.03 -16.75 17.34
N ASP A 121 -26.59 -17.88 16.77
CA ASP A 121 -27.48 -19.03 16.64
C ASP A 121 -27.72 -19.64 18.04
N VAL A 122 -28.98 -20.04 18.31
CA VAL A 122 -29.38 -20.72 19.56
C VAL A 122 -29.10 -19.96 20.87
N GLY A 123 -29.03 -18.62 20.86
CA GLY A 123 -28.95 -17.81 22.09
C GLY A 123 -27.63 -17.96 22.87
N ASP A 124 -26.56 -18.35 22.17
CA ASP A 124 -25.21 -18.34 22.70
C ASP A 124 -24.77 -16.90 23.02
N THR A 125 -23.94 -16.74 24.06
CA THR A 125 -23.52 -15.42 24.56
C THR A 125 -22.01 -15.30 24.57
N GLY A 126 -21.49 -14.08 24.47
CA GLY A 126 -20.10 -13.74 24.75
C GLY A 126 -19.45 -12.84 23.69
N ASP A 127 -18.13 -12.70 23.81
CA ASP A 127 -17.36 -11.77 22.98
C ASP A 127 -17.29 -12.20 21.50
N TYR A 128 -17.48 -11.22 20.63
CA TYR A 128 -17.16 -11.30 19.21
C TYR A 128 -16.56 -9.97 18.73
N LYS A 129 -16.25 -9.92 17.44
CA LYS A 129 -15.72 -8.73 16.78
C LYS A 129 -16.37 -8.59 15.42
N ILE A 130 -16.70 -7.35 15.05
CA ILE A 130 -17.19 -7.01 13.72
C ILE A 130 -16.17 -6.11 13.00
N THR A 131 -16.02 -6.29 11.69
CA THR A 131 -15.27 -5.35 10.85
C THR A 131 -15.99 -5.14 9.53
N ALA A 132 -16.06 -3.89 9.08
CA ALA A 132 -16.52 -3.52 7.75
C ALA A 132 -15.35 -2.97 6.91
N TYR A 133 -15.33 -3.30 5.62
CA TYR A 133 -14.36 -2.81 4.65
C TYR A 133 -15.08 -2.23 3.44
N ILE A 134 -14.53 -1.17 2.86
CA ILE A 134 -14.80 -0.85 1.46
C ILE A 134 -13.87 -1.74 0.64
N VAL A 135 -14.43 -2.71 -0.06
CA VAL A 135 -13.69 -3.47 -1.05
C VAL A 135 -13.58 -2.58 -2.28
N ARG A 136 -12.37 -2.09 -2.54
CA ARG A 136 -12.08 -1.47 -3.84
C ARG A 136 -11.92 -2.60 -4.83
N GLU A 137 -12.86 -2.70 -5.77
CA GLU A 137 -12.86 -3.70 -6.84
C GLU A 137 -11.89 -3.36 -7.98
N ASP A 138 -11.20 -2.22 -7.93
CA ASP A 138 -10.25 -1.79 -8.96
C ASP A 138 -9.28 -0.81 -8.26
N ASP A 139 -8.00 -1.19 -8.15
CA ASP A 139 -6.96 -0.33 -7.61
C ASP A 139 -6.27 0.55 -8.66
N HIS A 140 -6.44 0.24 -9.96
CA HIS A 140 -5.92 1.01 -11.08
C HIS A 140 -6.85 1.00 -12.30
N GLY A 141 -7.37 2.17 -12.68
CA GLY A 141 -8.39 2.24 -13.73
C GLY A 141 -8.11 1.53 -15.05
N ASP A 142 -9.16 0.93 -15.63
CA ASP A 142 -9.12 0.02 -16.79
C ASP A 142 -8.90 0.65 -18.17
N THR A 143 -8.79 1.98 -18.25
CA THR A 143 -8.67 2.70 -19.53
C THR A 143 -7.57 3.75 -19.46
N SER A 144 -7.04 4.16 -20.62
CA SER A 144 -6.10 5.28 -20.70
C SER A 144 -6.67 6.60 -20.15
N GLY A 145 -8.01 6.74 -20.06
CA GLY A 145 -8.68 7.94 -19.55
C GLY A 145 -8.78 8.03 -18.02
N ASN A 146 -8.62 6.90 -17.31
CA ASN A 146 -8.63 6.81 -15.85
C ASN A 146 -7.39 6.08 -15.28
N SER A 147 -6.34 5.93 -16.09
CA SER A 147 -5.11 5.22 -15.76
C SER A 147 -4.40 5.80 -14.54
N SER A 148 -3.71 4.93 -13.79
CA SER A 148 -2.78 5.35 -12.73
C SER A 148 -1.45 5.80 -13.30
N VAL A 149 -0.79 6.79 -12.69
CA VAL A 149 0.58 7.15 -13.11
C VAL A 149 1.55 6.08 -12.60
N LEU A 150 2.40 5.55 -13.49
CA LEU A 150 3.54 4.71 -13.13
C LEU A 150 4.83 5.50 -13.37
N PRO A 151 5.46 6.03 -12.31
CA PRO A 151 6.73 6.72 -12.44
C PRO A 151 7.83 5.77 -12.92
N LEU A 152 8.72 6.28 -13.76
CA LEU A 152 9.91 5.53 -14.19
C LEU A 152 10.80 5.17 -12.99
N GLY A 153 11.35 3.96 -12.99
CA GLY A 153 12.22 3.42 -11.94
C GLY A 153 11.49 3.06 -10.64
N VAL A 154 10.17 3.27 -10.55
CA VAL A 154 9.39 2.97 -9.34
C VAL A 154 8.65 1.65 -9.49
N ARG A 155 8.94 0.75 -8.57
CA ARG A 155 8.18 -0.48 -8.38
C ARG A 155 6.90 -0.19 -7.61
N SER A 156 5.76 -0.24 -8.29
CA SER A 156 4.45 0.00 -7.67
C SER A 156 3.81 -1.31 -7.20
N THR A 157 2.81 -1.24 -6.32
CA THR A 157 2.02 -2.40 -5.91
C THR A 157 0.64 -2.30 -6.54
N ALA A 158 0.18 -3.39 -7.14
CA ALA A 158 -1.10 -3.50 -7.84
C ALA A 158 -1.74 -4.87 -7.61
N ARG A 159 -3.03 -5.02 -7.88
CA ARG A 159 -3.75 -6.28 -7.71
C ARG A 159 -4.86 -6.44 -8.73
N ILE A 160 -4.68 -7.44 -9.62
CA ILE A 160 -5.77 -7.93 -10.46
C ILE A 160 -6.87 -8.49 -9.56
N GLN A 161 -8.01 -7.82 -9.51
CA GLN A 161 -9.20 -8.31 -8.85
C GLN A 161 -10.44 -7.60 -9.39
N PRO A 162 -11.43 -8.29 -10.01
CA PRO A 162 -11.53 -9.74 -10.22
C PRO A 162 -10.57 -10.28 -11.28
N ALA A 163 -10.57 -11.59 -11.60
CA ALA A 163 -9.69 -12.14 -12.65
C ALA A 163 -9.98 -11.60 -14.08
N THR A 164 -11.03 -10.79 -14.25
CA THR A 164 -11.34 -10.09 -15.50
C THR A 164 -10.88 -8.63 -15.49
N ASP A 165 -10.28 -8.21 -14.39
CA ASP A 165 -9.76 -6.87 -14.18
C ASP A 165 -8.60 -6.56 -15.12
N ARG A 166 -8.46 -5.28 -15.43
CA ARG A 166 -7.42 -4.74 -16.29
C ARG A 166 -6.92 -3.48 -15.61
N ASP A 167 -5.64 -3.45 -15.33
CA ASP A 167 -5.01 -2.25 -14.80
C ASP A 167 -4.34 -1.48 -15.93
N VAL A 168 -4.55 -0.16 -15.98
CA VAL A 168 -3.86 0.71 -16.95
C VAL A 168 -2.96 1.70 -16.23
N PHE A 169 -1.69 1.67 -16.60
CA PHE A 169 -0.67 2.57 -16.11
C PHE A 169 -0.22 3.54 -17.21
N ARG A 170 -0.13 4.82 -16.88
CA ARG A 170 0.42 5.86 -17.74
C ARG A 170 1.87 6.12 -17.38
N VAL A 171 2.74 6.02 -18.39
CA VAL A 171 4.17 6.30 -18.32
C VAL A 171 4.45 7.57 -19.11
N GLU A 172 5.14 8.52 -18.48
CA GLU A 172 5.63 9.74 -19.13
C GLU A 172 7.10 9.54 -19.51
N VAL A 173 7.40 9.70 -20.80
CA VAL A 173 8.75 9.61 -21.35
C VAL A 173 9.18 11.00 -21.79
N GLU A 174 10.25 11.53 -21.18
CA GLU A 174 10.72 12.90 -21.44
C GLU A 174 11.75 12.99 -22.58
N HIS A 175 12.46 11.89 -22.85
CA HIS A 175 13.56 11.80 -23.82
C HIS A 175 13.44 10.51 -24.65
N GLU A 176 13.95 10.53 -25.87
CA GLU A 176 14.01 9.32 -26.69
C GLU A 176 14.90 8.25 -26.04
N GLY A 177 14.53 6.97 -26.17
CA GLY A 177 15.26 5.88 -25.53
C GLY A 177 14.59 4.53 -25.69
N GLN A 178 15.13 3.50 -25.03
CA GLN A 178 14.46 2.21 -24.91
C GLN A 178 13.59 2.20 -23.65
N LEU A 179 12.26 2.25 -23.80
CA LEU A 179 11.34 2.04 -22.70
C LEU A 179 11.16 0.54 -22.46
N ARG A 180 11.48 0.08 -21.25
CA ARG A 180 11.10 -1.23 -20.76
C ARG A 180 9.91 -1.11 -19.82
N VAL A 181 8.86 -1.89 -20.06
CA VAL A 181 7.75 -2.07 -19.12
C VAL A 181 7.60 -3.54 -18.78
N TRP A 182 7.48 -3.86 -17.50
CA TRP A 182 7.36 -5.24 -17.03
C TRP A 182 6.60 -5.29 -15.72
N THR A 183 6.24 -6.52 -15.34
CA THR A 183 5.64 -6.82 -14.06
C THR A 183 6.46 -7.86 -13.33
N GLU A 184 6.39 -7.81 -12.01
CA GLU A 184 7.01 -8.77 -11.11
C GLU A 184 5.96 -9.35 -10.15
N GLY A 185 6.36 -10.36 -9.39
CA GLY A 185 5.57 -10.91 -8.30
C GLY A 185 4.92 -12.26 -8.62
N PRO A 186 4.01 -12.71 -7.75
CA PRO A 186 3.49 -14.08 -7.79
C PRO A 186 2.40 -14.30 -8.85
N THR A 187 1.64 -13.27 -9.23
CA THR A 187 0.61 -13.37 -10.28
C THR A 187 1.29 -13.33 -11.63
N ASN A 188 0.98 -14.31 -12.49
CA ASN A 188 1.44 -14.29 -13.88
C ASN A 188 0.56 -13.35 -14.69
N THR A 189 1.15 -12.32 -15.30
CA THR A 189 0.44 -11.25 -15.99
C THR A 189 0.82 -11.16 -17.47
N MET A 190 -0.12 -10.65 -18.28
CA MET A 190 0.05 -10.33 -19.70
C MET A 190 -0.05 -8.82 -19.88
N GLY A 191 0.79 -8.29 -20.78
CA GLY A 191 0.95 -6.85 -20.98
C GLY A 191 0.76 -6.40 -22.43
N GLU A 192 0.23 -5.20 -22.60
CA GLU A 192 0.28 -4.44 -23.86
C GLU A 192 0.90 -3.07 -23.60
N LEU A 193 1.88 -2.68 -24.42
CA LEU A 193 2.36 -1.31 -24.51
C LEU A 193 1.58 -0.59 -25.61
N ARG A 194 1.05 0.59 -25.30
CA ARG A 194 0.21 1.39 -26.19
C ARG A 194 0.68 2.84 -26.28
N ASP A 195 0.42 3.47 -27.41
CA ASP A 195 0.75 4.87 -27.64
C ASP A 195 -0.28 5.84 -27.04
N SER A 196 -0.03 7.14 -27.17
CA SER A 196 -0.91 8.21 -26.66
C SER A 196 -2.33 8.22 -27.25
N THR A 197 -2.57 7.49 -28.35
CA THR A 197 -3.88 7.32 -28.99
C THR A 197 -4.58 6.03 -28.60
N ASP A 198 -4.02 5.28 -27.64
CA ASP A 198 -4.46 3.94 -27.20
C ASP A 198 -4.31 2.86 -28.29
N ALA A 199 -3.46 3.11 -29.30
CA ALA A 199 -3.11 2.09 -30.28
C ALA A 199 -2.05 1.14 -29.71
N VAL A 200 -2.23 -0.16 -29.91
CA VAL A 200 -1.28 -1.19 -29.48
C VAL A 200 0.01 -1.06 -30.27
N ILE A 201 1.12 -0.85 -29.56
CA ILE A 201 2.48 -0.90 -30.09
C ILE A 201 2.96 -2.35 -30.07
N GLU A 202 2.88 -2.98 -28.90
CA GLU A 202 3.42 -4.32 -28.65
C GLU A 202 2.67 -5.02 -27.52
N SER A 203 2.69 -6.35 -27.50
CA SER A 203 2.08 -7.18 -26.46
C SER A 203 2.98 -8.34 -26.07
N ALA A 204 3.02 -8.71 -24.80
CA ALA A 204 3.77 -9.86 -24.30
C ALA A 204 3.00 -10.59 -23.20
N ASP A 205 3.13 -11.92 -23.17
CA ASP A 205 2.58 -12.82 -22.14
C ASP A 205 3.69 -13.55 -21.37
N GLY A 206 4.92 -13.04 -21.46
CA GLY A 206 6.12 -13.58 -20.82
C GLY A 206 7.35 -12.71 -21.10
N GLY A 207 8.52 -13.15 -20.60
CA GLY A 207 9.81 -12.44 -20.78
C GLY A 207 10.35 -11.74 -19.53
N GLY A 208 9.58 -11.72 -18.44
CA GLY A 208 9.94 -11.19 -17.13
C GLY A 208 10.05 -12.26 -16.03
N ASP A 209 10.16 -11.83 -14.77
CA ASP A 209 10.31 -12.72 -13.62
C ASP A 209 9.09 -13.66 -13.45
N ARG A 210 9.35 -14.93 -13.16
CA ARG A 210 8.32 -15.96 -12.88
C ARG A 210 7.23 -16.12 -13.96
N GLY A 211 7.52 -15.74 -15.20
CA GLY A 211 6.58 -15.86 -16.32
C GLY A 211 5.79 -14.59 -16.62
N ASN A 212 5.93 -13.53 -15.80
CA ASN A 212 5.36 -12.23 -16.09
C ASN A 212 5.84 -11.65 -17.43
N PHE A 213 5.10 -10.69 -17.98
CA PHE A 213 5.49 -10.04 -19.22
C PHE A 213 6.67 -9.07 -19.04
N SER A 214 7.43 -8.87 -20.10
CA SER A 214 8.41 -7.78 -20.23
C SER A 214 8.42 -7.32 -21.69
N ILE A 215 8.22 -6.03 -21.93
CA ILE A 215 8.27 -5.39 -23.25
C ILE A 215 9.40 -4.37 -23.23
N VAL A 216 10.22 -4.33 -24.29
CA VAL A 216 11.25 -3.31 -24.50
C VAL A 216 10.99 -2.69 -25.87
N HIS A 217 10.85 -1.37 -25.92
CA HIS A 217 10.52 -0.67 -27.15
C HIS A 217 11.25 0.67 -27.27
N SER A 218 11.73 1.01 -28.46
CA SER A 218 12.30 2.34 -28.75
C SER A 218 11.18 3.37 -28.85
N VAL A 219 11.25 4.42 -28.04
CA VAL A 219 10.21 5.45 -27.92
C VAL A 219 10.77 6.85 -28.14
N GLU A 220 9.96 7.73 -28.72
CA GLU A 220 10.16 9.18 -28.68
C GLU A 220 9.52 9.77 -27.40
N PRO A 221 9.86 11.01 -27.00
CA PRO A 221 9.20 11.67 -25.87
C PRO A 221 7.68 11.71 -26.03
N GLY A 222 6.95 11.32 -24.99
CA GLY A 222 5.50 11.23 -25.07
C GLY A 222 4.87 10.48 -23.91
N VAL A 223 3.59 10.17 -24.10
CA VAL A 223 2.79 9.41 -23.14
C VAL A 223 2.54 8.02 -23.71
N PHE A 224 2.81 7.01 -22.89
CA PHE A 224 2.57 5.60 -23.19
C PHE A 224 1.68 4.99 -22.12
N TYR A 225 0.95 3.95 -22.50
CA TYR A 225 0.10 3.20 -21.58
C TYR A 225 0.52 1.73 -21.52
N MET A 226 0.74 1.23 -20.32
CA MET A 226 0.97 -0.17 -20.01
C MET A 226 -0.35 -0.74 -19.52
N HIS A 227 -0.97 -1.61 -20.32
CA HIS A 227 -2.16 -2.35 -19.93
C HIS A 227 -1.74 -3.70 -19.38
N VAL A 228 -2.23 -4.06 -18.20
CA VAL A 228 -1.93 -5.31 -17.53
C VAL A 228 -3.22 -6.11 -17.32
N THR A 229 -3.15 -7.41 -17.58
CA THR A 229 -4.24 -8.36 -17.33
C THR A 229 -3.65 -9.65 -16.76
N ALA A 230 -4.47 -10.49 -16.14
CA ALA A 230 -4.07 -11.84 -15.72
C ALA A 230 -5.27 -12.81 -15.73
N ASP A 231 -5.00 -14.11 -15.88
CA ASP A 231 -6.03 -15.14 -15.80
C ASP A 231 -6.44 -15.49 -14.35
N ALA A 232 -5.76 -14.92 -13.35
CA ALA A 232 -5.97 -15.18 -11.94
C ALA A 232 -5.90 -13.90 -11.10
N VAL A 233 -6.72 -13.85 -10.05
CA VAL A 233 -6.68 -12.79 -9.03
C VAL A 233 -5.38 -12.88 -8.24
N GLY A 234 -4.72 -11.74 -8.01
CA GLY A 234 -3.58 -11.68 -7.11
C GLY A 234 -2.73 -10.43 -7.29
N THR A 235 -1.81 -10.24 -6.35
CA THR A 235 -0.89 -9.09 -6.33
C THR A 235 0.24 -9.24 -7.34
N TYR A 236 0.62 -8.13 -7.98
CA TYR A 236 1.80 -8.01 -8.83
C TYR A 236 2.41 -6.62 -8.66
N PHE A 237 3.57 -6.40 -9.29
CA PHE A 237 4.32 -5.14 -9.17
C PHE A 237 4.70 -4.62 -10.56
N PRO A 238 4.00 -3.61 -11.10
CA PRO A 238 4.37 -3.00 -12.38
C PRO A 238 5.57 -2.07 -12.21
N VAL A 239 6.43 -2.08 -13.22
CA VAL A 239 7.63 -1.27 -13.31
C VAL A 239 7.82 -0.77 -14.74
N ALA A 240 8.29 0.46 -14.89
CA ALA A 240 8.71 1.05 -16.15
C ALA A 240 10.10 1.67 -15.98
N GLU A 241 10.97 1.52 -16.96
CA GLU A 241 12.33 2.06 -16.93
C GLU A 241 12.78 2.49 -18.32
N MET A 242 13.59 3.55 -18.40
CA MET A 242 14.26 3.95 -19.63
C MET A 242 15.69 3.43 -19.61
N GLY A 243 16.06 2.66 -20.63
CA GLY A 243 17.44 2.30 -20.95
C GLY A 243 17.99 3.16 -22.09
N GLU A 244 19.31 3.31 -22.13
CA GLU A 244 20.01 3.95 -23.25
C GLU A 244 20.03 3.04 -24.49
N PHE A 245 20.11 3.64 -25.68
CA PHE A 245 20.27 2.90 -26.93
C PHE A 245 21.64 2.19 -26.93
N GLU A 246 21.67 0.85 -27.00
CA GLU A 246 22.85 0.17 -27.51
C GLU A 246 22.79 0.28 -29.04
N ASP A 247 23.41 1.33 -29.60
CA ASP A 247 23.62 1.41 -31.04
C ASP A 247 24.52 0.23 -31.46
N VAL A 248 23.96 -0.71 -32.22
CA VAL A 248 24.64 -1.96 -32.64
C VAL A 248 25.71 -1.70 -33.73
N ASP A 249 26.03 -0.44 -34.05
CA ASP A 249 26.97 -0.07 -35.10
C ASP A 249 27.95 1.03 -34.66
N GLU A 250 28.91 0.72 -33.77
CA GLU A 250 30.12 1.57 -33.64
C GLU A 250 31.44 0.79 -33.82
N GLU A 251 32.13 1.12 -34.92
CA GLU A 251 33.57 0.90 -35.09
C GLU A 251 34.36 1.67 -34.01
N PRO A 252 35.54 1.18 -33.59
CA PRO A 252 36.23 1.74 -32.44
C PRO A 252 36.94 3.05 -32.80
N SER A 253 36.59 4.16 -32.15
CA SER A 253 37.44 5.37 -32.22
C SER A 253 37.55 6.16 -30.90
N ALA A 254 38.75 6.01 -30.30
CA ALA A 254 39.53 6.99 -29.52
C ALA A 254 39.00 7.54 -28.17
N PRO A 255 39.90 7.96 -27.25
CA PRO A 255 39.66 7.87 -25.81
C PRO A 255 38.96 9.09 -25.20
N ASP A 256 38.00 8.76 -24.33
CA ASP A 256 37.40 9.44 -23.17
C ASP A 256 37.62 10.96 -23.02
N GLU A 257 36.58 11.72 -23.39
CA GLU A 257 36.19 12.97 -22.71
C GLU A 257 34.99 12.68 -21.79
N PRO A 258 34.83 13.43 -20.68
CA PRO A 258 34.16 12.93 -19.48
C PRO A 258 32.66 12.78 -19.67
N ASP A 259 32.15 11.62 -19.24
CA ASP A 259 30.72 11.27 -19.26
C ASP A 259 29.83 12.40 -18.75
N ALA A 260 28.84 12.76 -19.57
CA ALA A 260 27.65 13.45 -19.11
C ALA A 260 26.85 12.49 -18.19
N PRO A 261 26.10 13.00 -17.20
CA PRO A 261 25.70 12.20 -16.05
C PRO A 261 24.59 11.19 -16.40
N ALA A 262 24.80 9.94 -15.99
CA ALA A 262 23.77 8.92 -15.91
C ALA A 262 22.57 9.41 -15.07
N MET A 263 21.36 8.99 -15.45
CA MET A 263 20.13 9.21 -14.68
C MET A 263 20.33 8.79 -13.21
N PRO A 264 19.78 9.54 -12.23
CA PRO A 264 20.06 9.29 -10.82
C PRO A 264 19.40 7.97 -10.35
N ASP A 265 20.24 7.11 -9.79
CA ASP A 265 19.88 5.89 -9.05
C ASP A 265 18.76 6.14 -8.01
N ALA A 266 17.92 5.16 -7.70
CA ALA A 266 16.84 5.28 -6.71
C ALA A 266 17.37 5.77 -5.34
N ALA A 267 18.57 5.31 -4.95
CA ALA A 267 19.27 5.85 -3.78
C ALA A 267 19.63 7.32 -3.91
N MET A 268 20.02 7.81 -5.09
CA MET A 268 20.25 9.24 -5.32
C MET A 268 18.97 10.05 -5.21
N VAL A 269 17.86 9.57 -5.77
CA VAL A 269 16.56 10.25 -5.66
C VAL A 269 16.11 10.33 -4.20
N ALA A 270 16.20 9.22 -3.45
CA ALA A 270 15.90 9.20 -2.02
C ALA A 270 16.84 10.12 -1.23
N PHE A 271 18.13 10.10 -1.57
CA PHE A 271 19.15 10.93 -0.95
C PHE A 271 18.88 12.42 -1.13
N GLU A 272 18.64 12.87 -2.37
CA GLU A 272 18.37 14.26 -2.69
C GLU A 272 17.08 14.73 -2.00
N THR A 273 16.03 13.93 -2.07
CA THR A 273 14.68 14.30 -1.61
C THR A 273 14.59 14.35 -0.08
N TYR A 274 15.11 13.32 0.60
CA TYR A 274 14.81 13.10 2.03
C TYR A 274 16.03 13.23 2.95
N ILE A 275 17.25 13.10 2.43
CA ILE A 275 18.45 12.94 3.27
C ILE A 275 19.35 14.18 3.23
N SER A 276 19.69 14.68 2.04
CA SER A 276 20.69 15.72 1.84
C SER A 276 20.37 16.99 2.62
N THR A 277 19.23 17.61 2.35
CA THR A 277 18.84 18.84 3.07
C THR A 277 18.23 18.56 4.45
N PRO A 278 17.21 17.69 4.58
CA PRO A 278 16.48 17.52 5.84
C PRO A 278 17.31 16.91 6.98
N ILE A 279 18.33 16.12 6.66
CA ILE A 279 19.11 15.37 7.66
C ILE A 279 20.56 15.80 7.66
N ILE A 280 21.27 15.73 6.53
CA ILE A 280 22.71 16.03 6.51
C ILE A 280 22.95 17.50 6.77
N HIS A 281 22.40 18.39 5.94
CA HIS A 281 22.66 19.82 6.06
C HIS A 281 22.01 20.47 7.28
N ALA A 282 20.90 19.91 7.76
CA ALA A 282 20.24 20.40 8.97
C ALA A 282 20.95 19.95 10.25
N ARG A 283 21.49 18.73 10.28
CA ARG A 283 21.92 18.08 11.54
C ARG A 283 23.33 17.49 11.46
N CYS A 284 23.55 16.49 10.59
CA CYS A 284 24.77 15.68 10.64
C CYS A 284 26.03 16.50 10.34
N ILE A 285 25.95 17.44 9.39
CA ILE A 285 27.09 18.24 8.95
C ILE A 285 27.65 19.18 10.02
N ASN A 286 26.87 19.46 11.07
CA ASN A 286 27.33 20.30 12.19
C ASN A 286 28.52 19.66 12.93
N CYS A 287 28.65 18.33 12.86
CA CYS A 287 29.75 17.57 13.44
C CYS A 287 30.58 16.83 12.38
N HIS A 288 29.91 16.19 11.42
CA HIS A 288 30.52 15.34 10.38
C HIS A 288 30.92 16.17 9.16
N VAL A 289 31.88 17.07 9.36
CA VAL A 289 32.49 17.90 8.31
C VAL A 289 33.97 18.04 8.59
N GLN A 290 34.80 18.25 7.57
CA GLN A 290 36.23 18.44 7.76
C GLN A 290 36.51 19.57 8.78
N GLY A 291 37.28 19.25 9.81
CA GLY A 291 37.58 20.16 10.93
C GLY A 291 36.48 20.29 11.99
N GLY A 292 35.35 19.60 11.83
CA GLY A 292 34.28 19.47 12.83
C GLY A 292 34.58 18.39 13.89
N LEU A 293 33.71 18.27 14.89
CA LEU A 293 33.88 17.34 16.02
C LEU A 293 34.02 15.87 15.59
N SER A 294 33.35 15.49 14.50
CA SER A 294 33.41 14.16 13.89
C SER A 294 34.15 14.16 12.54
N GLY A 295 34.95 15.20 12.27
CA GLY A 295 35.62 15.40 10.97
C GLY A 295 36.77 14.43 10.67
N ASN A 296 37.10 13.53 11.61
CA ASN A 296 38.10 12.47 11.44
C ASN A 296 37.47 11.06 11.46
N THR A 297 36.14 10.97 11.37
CA THR A 297 35.43 9.69 11.30
C THR A 297 35.35 9.19 9.86
N HIS A 298 34.85 7.96 9.65
CA HIS A 298 34.64 7.39 8.32
C HIS A 298 33.39 7.94 7.60
N LEU A 299 32.63 8.82 8.25
CA LEU A 299 31.46 9.48 7.67
C LEU A 299 31.66 11.00 7.78
N VAL A 300 32.12 11.64 6.71
CA VAL A 300 32.40 13.09 6.67
C VAL A 300 31.75 13.70 5.44
N PHE A 301 30.89 14.69 5.65
CA PHE A 301 30.11 15.35 4.62
C PHE A 301 30.74 16.67 4.16
N VAL A 302 30.44 17.06 2.92
CA VAL A 302 30.69 18.38 2.37
C VAL A 302 29.43 19.24 2.43
N ARG A 303 29.60 20.57 2.50
CA ARG A 303 28.48 21.52 2.58
C ARG A 303 27.81 21.69 1.22
N ALA A 304 26.55 22.10 1.22
CA ALA A 304 25.78 22.46 0.01
C ALA A 304 26.43 23.52 -0.90
N THR A 305 27.44 24.25 -0.41
CA THR A 305 28.26 25.16 -1.22
C THR A 305 29.22 24.44 -2.16
N ASP A 306 29.50 23.15 -1.92
CA ASP A 306 30.19 22.28 -2.88
C ASP A 306 29.18 21.90 -3.98
N PRO A 307 29.47 22.17 -5.26
CA PRO A 307 28.55 21.89 -6.35
C PRO A 307 28.26 20.38 -6.52
N ASP A 308 29.10 19.52 -5.97
CA ASP A 308 29.01 18.06 -6.05
C ASP A 308 28.64 17.43 -4.69
N HIS A 309 28.01 18.21 -3.80
CA HIS A 309 27.70 17.74 -2.45
C HIS A 309 26.76 16.53 -2.44
N LEU A 310 25.87 16.39 -3.42
CA LEU A 310 24.94 15.25 -3.49
C LEU A 310 25.71 13.94 -3.68
N ASN A 311 26.50 13.84 -4.75
CA ASN A 311 27.30 12.64 -5.03
C ASN A 311 28.32 12.35 -3.94
N LYS A 312 29.03 13.37 -3.43
CA LYS A 312 30.04 13.18 -2.37
C LYS A 312 29.42 12.69 -1.07
N ASN A 313 28.29 13.24 -0.67
CA ASN A 313 27.67 12.87 0.60
C ASN A 313 26.95 11.51 0.50
N LEU A 314 26.36 11.17 -0.66
CA LEU A 314 25.86 9.82 -0.94
C LEU A 314 26.99 8.80 -0.92
N GLY A 315 28.10 9.10 -1.61
CA GLY A 315 29.30 8.27 -1.64
C GLY A 315 29.89 8.04 -0.24
N ALA A 316 29.81 9.02 0.65
CA ALA A 316 30.25 8.86 2.05
C ALA A 316 29.43 7.80 2.80
N PHE A 317 28.11 7.70 2.56
CA PHE A 317 27.29 6.63 3.14
C PHE A 317 27.65 5.27 2.54
N ARG A 318 27.75 5.17 1.21
CA ARG A 318 28.11 3.92 0.51
C ARG A 318 29.44 3.37 1.02
N GLU A 319 30.45 4.22 1.09
CA GLU A 319 31.79 3.82 1.56
C GLU A 319 31.79 3.39 3.03
N PHE A 320 31.03 4.09 3.88
CA PHE A 320 30.88 3.71 5.28
C PHE A 320 30.22 2.34 5.42
N LEU A 321 29.07 2.11 4.77
CA LEU A 321 28.35 0.84 4.85
C LEU A 321 29.18 -0.33 4.30
N ARG A 322 29.87 -0.13 3.17
CA ARG A 322 30.80 -1.12 2.61
C ARG A 322 31.90 -1.50 3.61
N HIS A 323 32.55 -0.52 4.24
CA HIS A 323 33.59 -0.78 5.23
C HIS A 323 33.07 -1.55 6.44
N GLN A 324 31.88 -1.19 6.96
CA GLN A 324 31.26 -1.91 8.08
C GLN A 324 30.93 -3.35 7.71
N HIS A 325 30.39 -3.57 6.51
CA HIS A 325 30.11 -4.92 6.00
C HIS A 325 31.39 -5.76 5.90
N GLU A 326 32.50 -5.20 5.40
CA GLU A 326 33.81 -5.88 5.32
C GLU A 326 34.38 -6.25 6.69
N GLU A 327 34.06 -5.49 7.74
CA GLU A 327 34.42 -5.78 9.12
C GLU A 327 33.44 -6.74 9.83
N GLY A 328 32.36 -7.13 9.16
CA GLY A 328 31.31 -7.99 9.70
C GLY A 328 30.36 -7.28 10.68
N GLU A 329 30.29 -5.95 10.60
CA GLU A 329 29.42 -5.10 11.43
C GLU A 329 28.18 -4.63 10.65
N ASP A 330 27.09 -4.36 11.38
CA ASP A 330 25.86 -3.81 10.81
C ASP A 330 25.93 -2.28 10.80
N GLY A 331 26.39 -1.74 9.66
CA GLY A 331 26.55 -0.29 9.47
C GLY A 331 25.23 0.49 9.54
N VAL A 332 24.12 -0.13 9.12
CA VAL A 332 22.78 0.49 9.16
C VAL A 332 22.36 0.65 10.62
N ALA A 333 22.39 -0.43 11.40
CA ALA A 333 22.06 -0.40 12.82
C ALA A 333 22.98 0.55 13.60
N LEU A 334 24.27 0.64 13.22
CA LEU A 334 25.21 1.57 13.84
C LEU A 334 24.82 3.03 13.62
N ILE A 335 24.49 3.43 12.38
CA ILE A 335 24.05 4.80 12.08
C ILE A 335 22.75 5.11 12.82
N LEU A 336 21.73 4.24 12.74
CA LEU A 336 20.43 4.44 13.39
C LEU A 336 20.54 4.54 14.92
N SER A 337 21.38 3.71 15.54
CA SER A 337 21.68 3.83 16.97
C SER A 337 22.34 5.17 17.30
N ASN A 338 23.33 5.62 16.51
CA ASN A 338 24.05 6.87 16.75
C ASN A 338 23.15 8.11 16.64
N VAL A 339 22.27 8.18 15.64
CA VAL A 339 21.38 9.35 15.44
C VAL A 339 20.33 9.49 16.55
N THR A 340 19.99 8.39 17.22
CA THR A 340 19.10 8.38 18.40
C THR A 340 19.84 8.60 19.73
N GLY A 341 21.13 8.97 19.68
CA GLY A 341 21.96 9.21 20.87
C GLY A 341 22.47 7.93 21.55
N GLY A 342 22.37 6.78 20.88
CA GLY A 342 22.97 5.51 21.29
C GLY A 342 24.51 5.52 21.20
N ASN A 343 25.14 4.40 21.58
CA ASN A 343 26.58 4.13 21.47
C ASN A 343 27.53 5.21 22.01
N LEU A 344 27.08 6.02 23.00
CA LEU A 344 27.84 7.17 23.51
C LEU A 344 28.17 8.22 22.43
N HIS A 345 27.37 8.29 21.36
CA HIS A 345 27.52 9.29 20.32
C HIS A 345 27.38 10.69 20.92
N GLY A 346 28.51 11.41 21.03
CA GLY A 346 28.62 12.66 21.81
C GLY A 346 27.80 13.84 21.29
N GLY A 347 27.15 13.70 20.13
CA GLY A 347 26.22 14.67 19.57
C GLY A 347 24.83 14.66 20.23
N GLY A 348 24.53 13.70 21.10
CA GLY A 348 23.16 13.51 21.63
C GLY A 348 22.17 13.07 20.54
N ILE A 349 20.88 13.15 20.85
CA ILE A 349 19.80 12.78 19.93
C ILE A 349 19.75 13.77 18.77
N GLN A 350 20.04 13.30 17.56
CA GLN A 350 19.90 14.05 16.31
C GLN A 350 18.52 13.80 15.68
N LEU A 351 18.08 12.54 15.68
CA LEU A 351 16.79 12.10 15.18
C LEU A 351 16.07 11.31 16.27
N GLN A 352 14.80 11.62 16.51
CA GLN A 352 13.97 10.84 17.42
C GLN A 352 13.55 9.54 16.73
N ALA A 353 13.71 8.40 17.39
CA ALA A 353 13.21 7.12 16.87
C ALA A 353 11.70 7.22 16.55
N GLY A 354 11.28 6.71 15.39
CA GLY A 354 9.88 6.80 14.92
C GLY A 354 9.47 8.15 14.32
N SER A 355 10.39 9.13 14.22
CA SER A 355 10.11 10.37 13.48
C SER A 355 10.23 10.16 11.98
N ALA A 356 9.54 10.98 11.18
CA ALA A 356 9.60 10.89 9.72
C ALA A 356 11.04 10.95 9.18
N ASP A 357 11.90 11.81 9.72
CA ASP A 357 13.30 11.90 9.31
C ASP A 357 14.12 10.64 9.72
N TYR A 358 13.76 10.00 10.84
CA TYR A 358 14.38 8.74 11.24
C TYR A 358 13.97 7.60 10.29
N GLU A 359 12.69 7.48 9.97
CA GLU A 359 12.19 6.46 9.04
C GLU A 359 12.74 6.68 7.64
N ASN A 360 12.78 7.93 7.16
CA ASN A 360 13.40 8.27 5.87
C ASN A 360 14.88 7.86 5.82
N LEU A 361 15.64 8.12 6.90
CA LEU A 361 17.03 7.69 6.99
C LEU A 361 17.16 6.16 7.01
N ALA A 362 16.30 5.46 7.76
CA ALA A 362 16.31 4.00 7.82
C ALA A 362 16.04 3.39 6.43
N THR A 363 14.96 3.81 5.76
CA THR A 363 14.63 3.35 4.41
C THR A 363 15.75 3.64 3.40
N PHE A 364 16.37 4.81 3.47
CA PHE A 364 17.50 5.14 2.60
C PHE A 364 18.74 4.27 2.87
N LEU A 365 19.06 3.99 4.14
CA LEU A 365 20.20 3.15 4.50
C LEU A 365 19.97 1.68 4.13
N ASP A 366 18.74 1.18 4.28
CA ASP A 366 18.35 -0.16 3.82
C ASP A 366 18.47 -0.28 2.30
N LEU A 367 17.99 0.72 1.55
CA LEU A 367 18.15 0.79 0.09
C LEU A 367 19.63 0.72 -0.33
N LEU A 368 20.50 1.48 0.34
CA LEU A 368 21.95 1.43 0.07
C LEU A 368 22.62 0.09 0.45
N ALA A 369 22.08 -0.61 1.45
CA ALA A 369 22.63 -1.90 1.87
C ALA A 369 22.21 -3.06 0.96
N GLU A 370 21.15 -2.90 0.16
CA GLU A 370 20.70 -3.86 -0.84
C GLU A 370 21.43 -3.70 -2.20
N GLU A 371 22.05 -2.54 -2.45
CA GLU A 371 22.84 -2.24 -3.67
C GLU A 371 24.28 -2.81 -3.65
N GLY A 372 24.79 -3.26 -2.49
CA GLY A 372 26.16 -3.75 -2.29
C GLY A 372 26.23 -5.11 -1.63
#